data_AF-A0A7R9R2Q1-F1
#
_entry.id   AF-A0A7R9R2Q1-F1
#
_cell.length_a   1.000
_cell.length_b   1.000
_cell.length_c   1.000
_cell.angle_alpha   90.00
_cell.angle_beta   90.00
_cell.angle_gamma   90.00
#
_symmetry.space_group_name_H-M   'P 1'
#
loop_
_entity.id
_entity.type
_entity.pdbx_description
1 polymer ?
#
loop_
_entity_poly.entity_id
_entity_poly.type
_entity_poly.pdbx_seq_one_letter_code
_entity_poly.pdbx_strand_id
1 'polypeptide(L)'
;IAALPKLIKLNPIVVKEVFNRLLGAHVESGTNFQSPLSPAELLVALHTIDTTKCEIKTIIKATNLCFAETNIYTAEVLAIVMQLLMENNPLPTLLMRTVIQSLSQYPRLIGFVMNILQRLILKQVWKQKRVWEGFIKCCQRTKPQSFQVLLQLPAPQLKAVFVS
;
A
#
# COMPACT_ATOMS: atom_id res chain seq x y z
N ILE A 1 -10.80 -1.21 -14.59
CA ILE A 1 -10.78 -0.84 -13.14
C ILE A 1 -12.18 -0.62 -12.55
N ALA A 2 -13.15 -0.03 -13.25
CA ALA A 2 -14.49 0.27 -12.69
C ALA A 2 -15.26 -0.93 -12.09
N ALA A 3 -15.01 -2.16 -12.55
CA ALA A 3 -15.63 -3.38 -12.02
C ALA A 3 -14.96 -3.93 -10.73
N LEU A 4 -13.76 -3.42 -10.37
CA LEU A 4 -12.94 -3.95 -9.27
C LEU A 4 -13.69 -4.00 -7.92
N PRO A 5 -14.51 -2.99 -7.52
CA PRO A 5 -15.26 -3.04 -6.26
C PRO A 5 -16.29 -4.18 -6.19
N LYS A 6 -16.88 -4.57 -7.33
CA LYS A 6 -17.81 -5.72 -7.40
C LYS A 6 -17.03 -7.03 -7.40
N LEU A 7 -15.93 -7.05 -8.15
CA LEU A 7 -15.10 -8.23 -8.32
C LEU A 7 -14.51 -8.75 -7.02
N ILE A 8 -13.96 -7.86 -6.18
CA ILE A 8 -13.31 -8.26 -4.92
C ILE A 8 -14.27 -8.76 -3.84
N LYS A 9 -15.60 -8.67 -4.08
CA LYS A 9 -16.63 -9.23 -3.21
C LYS A 9 -16.94 -10.70 -3.52
N LEU A 10 -16.42 -11.23 -4.63
CA LEU A 10 -16.60 -12.62 -5.03
C LEU A 10 -15.78 -13.58 -4.15
N ASN A 11 -15.95 -14.89 -4.40
CA ASN A 11 -15.18 -15.93 -3.72
C ASN A 11 -13.65 -15.69 -3.89
N PRO A 12 -12.83 -15.84 -2.84
CA PRO A 12 -11.39 -15.59 -2.91
C PRO A 12 -10.66 -16.33 -4.03
N ILE A 13 -11.09 -17.56 -4.37
CA ILE A 13 -10.52 -18.35 -5.48
C ILE A 13 -10.77 -17.64 -6.81
N VAL A 14 -12.00 -17.16 -7.02
CA VAL A 14 -12.40 -16.41 -8.22
C VAL A 14 -11.65 -15.08 -8.30
N VAL A 15 -11.52 -14.37 -7.18
CA VAL A 15 -10.76 -13.11 -7.13
C VAL A 15 -9.30 -13.34 -7.53
N LYS A 16 -8.67 -14.38 -6.97
CA LYS A 16 -7.29 -14.75 -7.28
C LYS A 16 -7.12 -15.10 -8.76
N GLU A 17 -8.02 -15.89 -9.32
CA GLU A 17 -7.99 -16.25 -10.74
C GLU A 17 -8.11 -15.00 -11.63
N VAL A 18 -9.01 -14.08 -11.32
CA VAL A 18 -9.12 -12.84 -12.09
C VAL A 18 -7.88 -11.98 -11.96
N PHE A 19 -7.27 -11.89 -10.77
CA PHE A 19 -5.99 -11.17 -10.62
C PHE A 19 -4.91 -11.79 -11.49
N ASN A 20 -4.75 -13.12 -11.47
CA ASN A 20 -3.78 -13.81 -12.31
C ASN A 20 -4.02 -13.54 -13.81
N ARG A 21 -5.28 -13.52 -14.26
CA ARG A 21 -5.63 -13.19 -15.65
C ARG A 21 -5.33 -11.72 -15.99
N LEU A 22 -5.65 -10.78 -15.09
CA LEU A 22 -5.35 -9.35 -15.27
C LEU A 22 -3.85 -9.06 -15.35
N LEU A 23 -3.04 -9.88 -14.67
CA LEU A 23 -1.59 -9.76 -14.63
C LEU A 23 -0.88 -10.57 -15.73
N GLY A 24 -1.63 -11.38 -16.51
CA GLY A 24 -1.09 -12.22 -17.58
C GLY A 24 -0.37 -13.48 -17.10
N ALA A 25 -0.58 -13.93 -15.86
CA ALA A 25 0.12 -15.07 -15.25
C ALA A 25 -0.25 -16.43 -15.85
N HIS A 26 -1.29 -16.52 -16.70
CA HIS A 26 -1.76 -17.74 -17.37
C HIS A 26 -1.55 -17.74 -18.89
N VAL A 27 -0.81 -16.77 -19.43
CA VAL A 27 -0.58 -16.68 -20.88
C VAL A 27 0.62 -17.55 -21.22
N GLU A 28 0.40 -18.61 -21.98
CA GLU A 28 1.47 -19.42 -22.58
C GLU A 28 2.38 -18.51 -23.45
N SER A 29 3.70 -18.73 -23.36
CA SER A 29 4.79 -17.91 -23.90
C SER A 29 4.87 -17.75 -25.43
N GLY A 30 3.74 -17.82 -26.15
CA GLY A 30 3.66 -17.71 -27.61
C GLY A 30 2.53 -16.82 -28.13
N THR A 31 1.74 -16.17 -27.27
CA THR A 31 0.71 -15.21 -27.69
C THR A 31 1.10 -13.78 -27.31
N ASN A 32 0.90 -12.81 -28.22
CA ASN A 32 1.11 -11.37 -28.00
C ASN A 32 0.08 -10.76 -27.01
N PHE A 33 -0.20 -11.43 -25.90
CA PHE A 33 -1.10 -10.91 -24.89
C PHE A 33 -0.32 -9.93 -24.00
N GLN A 34 -0.58 -8.64 -24.18
CA GLN A 34 -0.17 -7.64 -23.21
C GLN A 34 -1.13 -7.66 -22.02
N SER A 35 -0.60 -7.89 -20.82
CA SER A 35 -1.37 -7.81 -19.59
C SER A 35 -2.05 -6.44 -19.50
N PRO A 36 -3.38 -6.37 -19.27
CA PRO A 36 -4.10 -5.11 -19.23
C PRO A 36 -3.72 -4.22 -18.04
N LEU A 37 -3.05 -4.78 -17.02
CA LEU A 37 -2.55 -4.06 -15.86
C LEU A 37 -1.22 -4.67 -15.39
N SER A 38 -0.31 -3.80 -14.96
CA SER A 38 0.85 -4.21 -14.15
C SER A 38 0.43 -4.56 -12.71
N PRO A 39 1.25 -5.34 -11.98
CA PRO A 39 1.02 -5.62 -10.56
C PRO A 39 0.87 -4.36 -9.71
N ALA A 40 1.67 -3.34 -10.00
CA ALA A 40 1.63 -2.06 -9.30
C ALA A 40 0.31 -1.33 -9.53
N GLU A 41 -0.16 -1.26 -10.78
CA GLU A 41 -1.44 -0.64 -11.11
C GLU A 41 -2.62 -1.34 -10.46
N LEU A 42 -2.63 -2.68 -10.42
CA LEU A 42 -3.69 -3.43 -9.75
C LEU A 42 -3.73 -3.10 -8.25
N LEU A 43 -2.58 -3.14 -7.58
CA LEU A 43 -2.54 -2.90 -6.13
C LEU A 43 -2.85 -1.44 -5.78
N VAL A 44 -2.40 -0.48 -6.61
CA VAL A 44 -2.80 0.92 -6.47
C VAL A 44 -4.30 1.09 -6.69
N ALA A 45 -4.87 0.44 -7.71
CA ALA A 45 -6.31 0.51 -8.00
C ALA A 45 -7.16 -0.04 -6.84
N LEU A 46 -6.69 -1.07 -6.12
CA LEU A 46 -7.38 -1.55 -4.92
C LEU A 46 -7.44 -0.47 -3.81
N HIS A 47 -6.37 0.28 -3.64
CA HIS A 47 -6.28 1.33 -2.60
C HIS A 47 -7.08 2.58 -2.93
N THR A 48 -7.41 2.82 -4.20
CA THR A 48 -8.20 3.97 -4.66
C THR A 48 -9.69 3.66 -4.79
N ILE A 49 -10.13 2.45 -4.42
CA ILE A 49 -11.56 2.11 -4.35
C ILE A 49 -12.26 3.02 -3.34
N ASP A 50 -13.32 3.67 -3.80
CA ASP A 50 -14.22 4.45 -2.97
C ASP A 50 -14.82 3.57 -1.85
N THR A 51 -14.48 3.92 -0.60
CA THR A 51 -14.88 3.17 0.58
C THR A 51 -16.39 3.23 0.87
N THR A 52 -17.13 4.12 0.21
CA THR A 52 -18.60 4.13 0.26
C THR A 52 -19.21 3.00 -0.58
N LYS A 53 -18.48 2.50 -1.58
CA LYS A 53 -18.93 1.45 -2.53
C LYS A 53 -18.42 0.06 -2.16
N CYS A 54 -17.33 0.00 -1.39
CA CYS A 54 -16.74 -1.25 -0.92
C CYS A 54 -16.16 -1.12 0.49
N GLU A 55 -16.44 -2.11 1.33
CA GLU A 55 -15.91 -2.14 2.69
C GLU A 55 -14.39 -2.26 2.70
N ILE A 56 -13.76 -1.51 3.60
CA ILE A 56 -12.31 -1.53 3.81
C ILE A 56 -11.81 -2.95 4.11
N LYS A 57 -12.59 -3.76 4.84
CA LYS A 57 -12.22 -5.16 5.13
C LYS A 57 -12.10 -6.00 3.85
N THR A 58 -12.95 -5.77 2.86
CA THR A 58 -12.91 -6.46 1.57
C THR A 58 -11.71 -6.03 0.76
N ILE A 59 -11.40 -4.73 0.74
CA ILE A 59 -10.19 -4.20 0.09
C ILE A 59 -8.94 -4.81 0.74
N ILE A 60 -8.88 -4.87 2.07
CA ILE A 60 -7.77 -5.51 2.80
C ILE A 60 -7.60 -6.97 2.39
N LYS A 61 -8.69 -7.74 2.29
CA LYS A 61 -8.62 -9.15 1.85
C LYS A 61 -8.04 -9.26 0.44
N ALA A 62 -8.49 -8.43 -0.50
CA ALA A 62 -7.97 -8.41 -1.87
C ALA A 62 -6.48 -8.02 -1.92
N THR A 63 -6.08 -6.99 -1.17
CA THR A 63 -4.67 -6.60 -1.02
C THR A 63 -3.83 -7.74 -0.46
N ASN A 64 -4.32 -8.50 0.51
CA ASN A 64 -3.59 -9.65 1.05
C ASN A 64 -3.38 -10.77 0.00
N LEU A 65 -4.31 -10.94 -0.96
CA LEU A 65 -4.11 -11.88 -2.07
C LEU A 65 -2.93 -11.43 -2.96
N CYS A 66 -2.81 -10.13 -3.23
CA CYS A 66 -1.63 -9.59 -3.92
C CYS A 66 -0.33 -9.88 -3.15
N PHE A 67 -0.28 -9.57 -1.85
CA PHE A 67 0.91 -9.81 -1.04
C PHE A 67 1.30 -11.30 -0.91
N ALA A 68 0.35 -12.22 -1.07
CA ALA A 68 0.62 -13.66 -1.06
C ALA A 68 1.36 -14.13 -2.33
N GLU A 69 1.29 -13.38 -3.43
CA GLU A 69 1.98 -13.69 -4.69
C GLU A 69 3.39 -13.09 -4.70
N THR A 70 4.30 -13.64 -3.86
CA THR A 70 5.63 -13.08 -3.62
C THR A 70 6.55 -13.02 -4.85
N ASN A 71 6.27 -13.85 -5.85
CA ASN A 71 6.99 -13.85 -7.14
C ASN A 71 6.55 -12.69 -8.04
N ILE A 72 5.35 -12.15 -7.81
CA ILE A 72 4.77 -11.03 -8.57
C ILE A 72 5.02 -9.71 -7.82
N TYR A 73 4.73 -9.69 -6.52
CA TYR A 73 4.84 -8.50 -5.67
C TYR A 73 6.19 -8.46 -4.97
N THR A 74 7.26 -8.32 -5.75
CA THR A 74 8.63 -8.18 -5.26
C THR A 74 8.84 -6.85 -4.53
N ALA A 75 10.01 -6.67 -3.90
CA ALA A 75 10.33 -5.42 -3.22
C ALA A 75 10.34 -4.22 -4.19
N GLU A 76 10.77 -4.43 -5.44
CA GLU A 76 10.81 -3.40 -6.49
C GLU A 76 9.39 -2.97 -6.87
N VAL A 77 8.48 -3.93 -7.09
CA VAL A 77 7.06 -3.66 -7.37
C VAL A 77 6.42 -2.93 -6.19
N LEU A 78 6.67 -3.37 -4.96
CA LEU A 78 6.10 -2.73 -3.77
C LEU A 78 6.66 -1.33 -3.52
N ALA A 79 7.92 -1.06 -3.88
CA ALA A 79 8.48 0.28 -3.85
C ALA A 79 7.72 1.22 -4.81
N ILE A 80 7.44 0.77 -6.04
CA ILE A 80 6.64 1.51 -7.02
C ILE A 80 5.23 1.76 -6.46
N VAL A 81 4.57 0.73 -5.90
CA VAL A 81 3.24 0.87 -5.29
C VAL A 81 3.25 1.93 -4.19
N MET A 82 4.18 1.85 -3.23
CA MET A 82 4.27 2.80 -2.14
C MET A 82 4.50 4.24 -2.63
N GLN A 83 5.34 4.41 -3.66
CA GLN A 83 5.57 5.71 -4.29
C GLN A 83 4.27 6.26 -4.91
N LEU A 84 3.60 5.48 -5.75
CA LEU A 84 2.36 5.90 -6.41
C LEU A 84 1.24 6.20 -5.40
N LEU A 85 1.12 5.40 -4.35
CA LEU A 85 0.12 5.64 -3.29
C LEU A 85 0.39 6.92 -2.51
N MET A 86 1.65 7.25 -2.23
CA MET A 86 2.04 8.47 -1.53
C MET A 86 1.76 9.73 -2.37
N GLU A 87 1.88 9.65 -3.70
CA GLU A 87 1.62 10.79 -4.58
C GLU A 87 0.13 11.19 -4.66
N ASN A 88 -0.79 10.27 -4.35
CA ASN A 88 -2.23 10.55 -4.34
C ASN A 88 -2.64 11.69 -3.36
N ASN A 89 -3.71 12.40 -3.73
CA ASN A 89 -4.35 13.42 -2.91
C ASN A 89 -5.89 13.29 -3.03
N PRO A 90 -6.62 12.97 -1.95
CA PRO A 90 -6.12 12.67 -0.60
C PRO A 90 -5.31 11.36 -0.56
N LEU A 91 -4.48 11.19 0.48
CA LEU A 91 -3.76 9.94 0.72
C LEU A 91 -4.73 8.75 0.85
N PRO A 92 -4.44 7.59 0.24
CA PRO A 92 -5.27 6.40 0.38
C PRO A 92 -5.29 5.90 1.82
N THR A 93 -6.47 5.58 2.35
CA THR A 93 -6.64 5.17 3.75
C THR A 93 -5.76 3.97 4.15
N LEU A 94 -5.50 3.06 3.20
CA LEU A 94 -4.71 1.84 3.42
C LEU A 94 -3.22 1.99 3.11
N LEU A 95 -2.74 3.18 2.71
CA LEU A 95 -1.32 3.41 2.36
C LEU A 95 -0.36 2.87 3.42
N MET A 96 -0.53 3.28 4.68
CA MET A 96 0.40 2.88 5.74
C MET A 96 0.33 1.39 6.08
N ARG A 97 -0.81 0.73 5.82
CA ARG A 97 -0.90 -0.73 5.96
C ARG A 97 0.04 -1.39 4.95
N THR A 98 0.01 -0.95 3.70
CA THR A 98 0.89 -1.43 2.63
C THR A 98 2.35 -1.12 2.95
N VAL A 99 2.68 0.09 3.43
CA VAL A 99 4.05 0.43 3.85
C VAL A 99 4.58 -0.53 4.93
N ILE A 100 3.79 -0.76 5.99
CA ILE A 100 4.19 -1.64 7.10
C ILE A 100 4.31 -3.10 6.64
N GLN A 101 3.38 -3.57 5.81
CA GLN A 101 3.38 -4.94 5.30
C GLN A 101 4.56 -5.18 4.35
N SER A 102 4.81 -4.27 3.41
CA SER A 102 5.98 -4.32 2.52
C SER A 102 7.29 -4.34 3.30
N LEU A 103 7.42 -3.53 4.35
CA LEU A 103 8.64 -3.52 5.17
C LEU A 103 8.81 -4.80 5.99
N SER A 104 7.71 -5.37 6.49
CA SER A 104 7.75 -6.62 7.24
C SER A 104 8.18 -7.79 6.36
N GLN A 105 7.77 -7.79 5.08
CA GLN A 105 8.14 -8.82 4.11
C GLN A 105 9.53 -8.58 3.49
N TYR A 106 9.91 -7.32 3.28
CA TYR A 106 11.18 -6.93 2.67
C TYR A 106 11.90 -5.86 3.51
N PRO A 107 12.59 -6.26 4.60
CA PRO A 107 13.29 -5.34 5.50
C PRO A 107 14.31 -4.43 4.81
N ARG A 108 14.86 -4.85 3.65
CA ARG A 108 15.77 -4.06 2.82
C ARG A 108 15.18 -2.72 2.36
N LEU A 109 13.85 -2.58 2.36
CA LEU A 109 13.16 -1.35 1.98
C LEU A 109 13.19 -0.27 3.07
N ILE A 110 13.82 -0.50 4.24
CA ILE A 110 13.78 0.45 5.37
C ILE A 110 14.19 1.87 4.98
N GLY A 111 15.27 2.05 4.21
CA GLY A 111 15.73 3.37 3.76
C GLY A 111 14.72 4.06 2.84
N PHE A 112 14.11 3.30 1.93
CA PHE A 112 13.03 3.80 1.07
C PHE A 112 11.81 4.20 1.89
N VAL A 113 11.42 3.39 2.88
CA VAL A 113 10.30 3.69 3.78
C VAL A 113 10.56 4.96 4.59
N MET A 114 11.79 5.21 5.06
CA MET A 114 12.12 6.47 5.74
C MET A 114 11.86 7.68 4.82
N ASN A 115 12.23 7.59 3.53
CA ASN A 115 11.95 8.65 2.56
C ASN A 115 10.44 8.87 2.34
N ILE A 116 9.65 7.79 2.28
CA ILE A 116 8.18 7.88 2.22
C ILE A 116 7.64 8.61 3.45
N LEU A 117 8.07 8.21 4.65
CA LEU A 117 7.60 8.83 5.89
C LEU A 117 7.94 10.34 5.95
N GLN A 118 9.15 10.74 5.56
CA GLN A 118 9.52 12.17 5.48
C GLN A 118 8.60 12.95 4.53
N ARG A 119 8.28 12.40 3.35
CA ARG A 119 7.36 13.04 2.40
C ARG A 119 5.93 13.12 2.94
N LEU A 120 5.50 12.14 3.73
CA LEU A 120 4.18 12.17 4.39
C LEU A 120 4.06 13.30 5.42
N ILE A 121 5.16 13.74 6.04
CA ILE A 121 5.18 14.94 6.90
C ILE A 121 4.86 16.18 6.08
N LEU A 122 5.47 16.34 4.90
CA LEU A 122 5.19 17.47 3.99
C LEU A 122 3.73 17.49 3.54
N LYS A 123 3.11 16.31 3.39
CA LYS A 123 1.68 16.14 3.11
C LYS A 123 0.77 16.27 4.34
N GLN A 124 1.31 16.64 5.49
CA GLN A 124 0.57 16.84 6.74
C GLN A 124 -0.27 15.62 7.13
N VAL A 125 0.34 14.42 7.08
CA VAL A 125 -0.31 13.12 7.32
C VAL A 125 -1.16 13.07 8.60
N TRP A 126 -0.82 13.86 9.62
CA TRP A 126 -1.59 14.00 10.87
C TRP A 126 -3.02 14.52 10.68
N LYS A 127 -3.34 15.16 9.55
CA LYS A 127 -4.72 15.57 9.22
C LYS A 127 -5.63 14.38 8.91
N GLN A 128 -5.08 13.22 8.60
CA GLN A 128 -5.84 12.01 8.30
C GLN A 128 -5.62 10.94 9.37
N LYS A 129 -6.53 10.86 10.35
CA LYS A 129 -6.40 10.01 11.54
C LYS A 129 -5.90 8.58 11.26
N ARG A 130 -6.51 7.88 10.31
CA ARG A 130 -6.13 6.48 9.98
C ARG A 130 -4.71 6.36 9.41
N VAL A 131 -4.33 7.29 8.54
CA VAL A 131 -2.99 7.31 7.95
C VAL A 131 -1.96 7.71 9.00
N TRP A 132 -2.30 8.68 9.86
CA TRP A 132 -1.48 9.10 11.00
C TRP A 132 -1.19 7.97 11.99
N GLU A 133 -2.21 7.22 12.40
CA GLU A 133 -2.03 6.05 13.27
C GLU A 133 -1.07 5.01 12.64
N GLY A 134 -1.19 4.80 11.32
CA GLY A 134 -0.26 3.94 10.58
C GLY A 134 1.16 4.51 10.52
N PHE A 135 1.30 5.82 10.32
CA PHE A 135 2.58 6.53 10.33
C PHE A 135 3.31 6.33 11.66
N ILE A 136 2.63 6.56 12.79
CA ILE A 136 3.20 6.36 14.14
C ILE A 136 3.61 4.91 14.36
N LYS A 137 2.74 3.95 14.01
CA LYS A 137 3.06 2.52 14.12
C LYS A 137 4.27 2.12 13.30
N CYS A 138 4.43 2.70 12.10
CA CYS A 138 5.60 2.45 11.27
C CYS A 138 6.87 3.00 11.93
N CYS A 139 6.85 4.26 12.38
CA CYS A 139 7.97 4.85 13.12
C CYS A 139 8.35 4.03 14.37
N GLN A 140 7.36 3.57 15.15
CA GLN A 140 7.63 2.74 16.34
C GLN A 140 8.35 1.42 16.01
N ARG A 141 7.99 0.78 14.88
CA ARG A 141 8.61 -0.48 14.42
C ARG A 141 9.99 -0.32 13.82
N THR A 142 10.35 0.89 13.40
CA THR A 142 11.63 1.18 12.72
C THR A 142 12.51 2.08 13.58
N LYS A 143 12.42 1.96 14.91
CA LYS A 143 13.40 2.57 15.82
C LYS A 143 14.73 1.82 15.70
N PRO A 144 15.88 2.52 15.71
CA PRO A 144 16.03 3.97 15.88
C PRO A 144 15.95 4.78 14.57
N GLN A 145 15.86 4.15 13.40
CA GLN A 145 15.92 4.81 12.09
C GLN A 145 14.87 5.90 11.91
N SER A 146 13.70 5.74 12.52
CA SER A 146 12.60 6.73 12.45
C SER A 146 12.85 8.00 13.26
N PHE A 147 13.86 8.07 14.13
CA PHE A 147 14.04 9.23 15.01
C PHE A 147 14.26 10.52 14.21
N GLN A 148 15.08 10.46 13.16
CA GLN A 148 15.30 11.61 12.27
C GLN A 148 14.04 12.05 11.52
N VAL A 149 13.15 11.11 11.23
CA VAL A 149 11.84 11.41 10.62
C VAL A 149 10.95 12.12 11.65
N LEU A 150 10.85 11.59 12.87
CA LEU A 150 10.01 12.17 13.92
C LEU A 150 10.43 13.60 14.28
N LEU A 151 11.74 13.90 14.30
CA LEU A 151 12.26 15.24 14.57
C LEU A 151 11.87 16.28 13.52
N GLN A 152 11.39 15.87 12.34
CA GLN A 152 10.88 16.78 11.29
C GLN A 152 9.40 17.14 11.49
N LEU A 153 8.70 16.50 12.43
CA LEU A 153 7.31 16.86 12.74
C LEU A 153 7.25 18.24 13.41
N PRO A 154 6.21 19.04 13.17
CA PRO A 154 5.97 20.23 13.96
C PRO A 154 5.76 19.87 15.45
N ALA A 155 6.10 20.80 16.34
CA ALA A 155 6.12 20.55 17.79
C ALA A 155 4.82 19.92 18.36
N PRO A 156 3.60 20.32 17.95
CA PRO A 156 2.37 19.69 18.44
C PRO A 156 2.26 18.21 18.07
N GLN A 157 2.63 17.86 16.83
CA GLN A 157 2.58 16.49 16.32
C GLN A 157 3.69 15.63 16.91
N LEU A 158 4.88 16.19 17.10
CA LEU A 158 5.97 15.50 17.78
C LEU A 158 5.56 15.16 19.23
N LYS A 159 4.97 16.11 19.96
CA LYS A 159 4.43 15.86 21.30
C LYS A 159 3.36 14.76 21.29
N ALA A 160 2.48 14.76 20.29
CA ALA A 160 1.43 13.75 20.13
C ALA A 160 1.98 12.32 20.00
N VAL A 161 3.16 12.13 19.41
CA VAL A 161 3.81 10.82 19.27
C VAL A 161 4.18 10.21 20.63
N PHE A 162 4.57 11.02 21.60
CA PHE A 162 5.00 10.55 22.92
C PHE A 162 3.83 10.19 23.86
N VAL A 163 2.60 10.53 23.48
CA VAL A 163 1.37 10.23 24.25
C VAL A 163 0.50 9.17 23.57
N SER A 164 0.96 8.60 22.46
CA SER A 164 0.27 7.60 21.64
C SER A 164 0.97 6.24 21.65
#